data_AF-A0A6G7MXT9-F1
#
_entry.id   AF-A0A6G7MXT9-F1
#
_cell.length_a   1.000
_cell.length_b   1.000
_cell.length_c   1.000
_cell.angle_alpha   90.00
_cell.angle_beta   90.00
_cell.angle_gamma   90.00
#
_symmetry.space_group_name_H-M   'P 1'
#
loop_
_entity.id
_entity.type
_entity.pdbx_description
1 polymer ?
#
loop_
_entity_poly.entity_id
_entity_poly.type
_entity_poly.pdbx_seq_one_letter_code
_entity_poly.pdbx_strand_id
1 'polypeptide(L)'
;MQLPCFNIYRELFYDLNKKKIVPENISELLTPRGLAFWIMDDGSKQGSGLHISVYGFSNTDVDKLMFTLQDKFNLRCSIHYNKDNKPRIYIFKESMDTLITLVKPYFVKEMLYKLGL
;
A
#
# COMPACT_ATOMS: atom_id res chain seq x y z
N MET A 1 -23.06 -12.62 -11.63
CA MET A 1 -23.37 -11.30 -12.23
C MET A 1 -22.61 -10.26 -11.42
N GLN A 2 -21.79 -9.41 -12.06
CA GLN A 2 -21.08 -8.33 -11.35
C GLN A 2 -22.03 -7.15 -11.15
N LEU A 3 -22.04 -6.55 -9.95
CA LEU A 3 -22.84 -5.36 -9.69
C LEU A 3 -22.22 -4.14 -10.40
N PRO A 4 -23.00 -3.31 -11.11
CA PRO A 4 -22.48 -2.14 -11.84
C PRO A 4 -21.72 -1.14 -10.96
N CYS A 5 -22.01 -1.07 -9.66
CA CYS A 5 -21.30 -0.20 -8.72
C CYS A 5 -19.80 -0.49 -8.59
N PHE A 6 -19.33 -1.68 -9.02
CA PHE A 6 -17.91 -2.00 -9.03
C PHE A 6 -17.17 -1.56 -10.31
N ASN A 7 -17.90 -1.12 -11.35
CA ASN A 7 -17.28 -0.76 -12.63
C ASN A 7 -16.31 0.42 -12.48
N ILE A 8 -16.65 1.42 -11.66
CA ILE A 8 -15.77 2.58 -11.42
C ILE A 8 -14.39 2.15 -10.90
N TYR A 9 -14.32 1.19 -9.98
CA TYR A 9 -13.04 0.68 -9.48
C TYR A 9 -12.32 -0.15 -10.54
N ARG A 10 -13.05 -0.95 -11.30
CA ARG A 10 -12.48 -1.74 -12.40
C ARG A 10 -11.83 -0.83 -13.44
N GLU A 11 -12.52 0.23 -13.85
CA GLU A 11 -12.05 1.20 -14.84
C GLU A 11 -10.83 2.00 -14.37
N LEU A 12 -10.75 2.30 -13.08
CA LEU A 12 -9.58 3.00 -12.50
C LEU A 12 -8.35 2.11 -12.38
N PHE A 13 -8.51 0.85 -11.98
CA PHE A 13 -7.40 -0.01 -11.57
C PHE A 13 -7.04 -1.11 -12.57
N TYR A 14 -7.70 -1.21 -13.72
CA TYR A 14 -7.38 -2.17 -14.76
C TYR A 14 -7.26 -1.51 -16.14
N ASP A 15 -6.21 -1.86 -16.87
CA ASP A 15 -6.01 -1.40 -18.24
C ASP A 15 -6.92 -2.14 -19.25
N LEU A 16 -6.83 -1.75 -20.53
CA LEU A 16 -7.56 -2.38 -21.62
C LEU A 16 -7.24 -3.87 -21.80
N ASN A 17 -6.05 -4.31 -21.35
CA ASN A 17 -5.62 -5.70 -21.36
C ASN A 17 -6.06 -6.48 -20.11
N LYS A 18 -6.88 -5.88 -19.24
CA LYS A 18 -7.34 -6.45 -17.97
C LYS A 18 -6.21 -6.70 -16.97
N LYS A 19 -5.07 -6.03 -17.12
CA LYS A 19 -3.98 -6.06 -16.15
C LYS A 19 -4.25 -5.01 -15.07
N LYS A 20 -4.02 -5.37 -13.81
CA LYS A 20 -4.11 -4.43 -12.69
C LYS A 20 -2.99 -3.38 -12.81
N ILE A 21 -3.34 -2.10 -12.64
CA ILE A 21 -2.44 -0.95 -12.70
C ILE A 21 -2.63 -0.04 -11.48
N VAL A 22 -1.71 0.89 -11.27
CA VAL A 22 -1.88 1.99 -10.31
C VAL A 22 -2.23 3.27 -11.09
N PRO A 23 -3.44 3.83 -10.89
CA PRO A 23 -3.87 5.02 -11.62
C PRO A 23 -3.04 6.24 -11.25
N GLU A 24 -2.95 7.22 -12.16
CA GLU A 24 -2.18 8.45 -11.94
C GLU A 24 -2.68 9.25 -10.72
N ASN A 25 -4.00 9.24 -10.48
CA ASN A 25 -4.62 9.92 -9.35
C ASN A 25 -4.64 9.07 -8.05
N ILE A 26 -3.76 8.06 -7.93
CA ILE A 26 -3.71 7.24 -6.71
C ILE A 26 -3.47 8.06 -5.45
N SER A 27 -2.75 9.19 -5.55
CA SER A 27 -2.57 10.13 -4.44
C SER A 27 -3.90 10.70 -3.97
N GLU A 28 -4.86 10.98 -4.84
CA GLU A 28 -6.19 11.46 -4.44
C GLU A 28 -7.02 10.33 -3.82
N LEU A 29 -6.99 9.14 -4.43
CA LEU A 29 -7.83 8.00 -4.07
C LEU A 29 -7.41 7.31 -2.76
N LEU A 30 -6.11 7.19 -2.48
CA LEU A 30 -5.62 6.44 -1.34
C LEU A 30 -5.85 7.22 -0.04
N THR A 31 -6.75 6.73 0.81
CA THR A 31 -7.05 7.33 2.13
C THR A 31 -6.32 6.60 3.26
N PRO A 32 -6.27 7.16 4.49
CA PRO A 32 -5.76 6.43 5.66
C PRO A 32 -6.42 5.06 5.86
N ARG A 33 -7.74 4.96 5.64
CA ARG A 33 -8.49 3.71 5.70
C ARG A 33 -8.08 2.74 4.57
N GLY A 34 -7.89 3.24 3.36
CA GLY A 34 -7.39 2.42 2.24
C GLY A 34 -5.99 1.88 2.49
N LEU A 35 -5.09 2.71 3.02
CA LEU A 35 -3.75 2.30 3.44
C LEU A 35 -3.80 1.24 4.56
N ALA A 36 -4.72 1.39 5.52
CA ALA A 36 -4.90 0.40 6.58
C ALA A 36 -5.27 -0.99 6.03
N PHE A 37 -6.24 -1.04 5.12
CA PHE A 37 -6.67 -2.30 4.48
C PHE A 37 -5.55 -2.90 3.63
N TRP A 38 -4.83 -2.05 2.88
CA TRP A 38 -3.70 -2.51 2.09
C TRP A 38 -2.58 -3.11 2.95
N ILE A 39 -2.28 -2.55 4.11
CA ILE A 39 -1.30 -3.11 5.06
C ILE A 39 -1.84 -4.39 5.71
N MET A 40 -3.13 -4.45 6.04
CA MET A 40 -3.74 -5.66 6.57
C MET A 40 -3.66 -6.83 5.58
N ASP A 41 -3.83 -6.57 4.28
CA ASP A 41 -3.69 -7.56 3.23
C ASP A 41 -2.21 -7.91 2.98
N ASP A 42 -1.41 -6.95 2.51
CA ASP A 42 -0.08 -7.19 1.93
C ASP A 42 1.10 -6.72 2.79
N GLY A 43 0.80 -6.12 3.96
CA GLY A 43 1.80 -5.61 4.89
C GLY A 43 2.38 -6.68 5.81
N SER A 44 3.65 -6.55 6.18
CA SER A 44 4.31 -7.39 7.16
C SER A 44 5.34 -6.61 7.98
N LYS A 45 5.35 -6.82 9.30
CA LYS A 45 6.36 -6.26 10.19
C LYS A 45 7.76 -6.71 9.77
N GLN A 46 8.70 -5.77 9.70
CA GLN A 46 10.10 -6.04 9.35
C GLN A 46 11.02 -5.32 10.33
N GLY A 47 11.50 -6.02 11.36
CA GLY A 47 12.27 -5.41 12.44
C GLY A 47 11.49 -4.27 13.11
N SER A 48 12.04 -3.06 13.06
CA SER A 48 11.40 -1.83 13.55
C SER A 48 10.61 -1.07 12.47
N GLY A 49 10.50 -1.61 11.25
CA GLY A 49 9.75 -1.02 10.13
C GLY A 49 8.68 -1.96 9.60
N LEU A 50 8.18 -1.66 8.39
CA LEU A 50 7.11 -2.43 7.76
C LEU A 50 7.37 -2.59 6.26
N HIS A 51 7.20 -3.80 5.74
CA HIS A 51 7.14 -4.04 4.30
C HIS A 51 5.71 -4.08 3.82
N ILE A 52 5.46 -3.56 2.62
CA ILE A 52 4.24 -3.79 1.84
C ILE A 52 4.66 -4.53 0.56
N SER A 53 4.09 -5.71 0.33
CA SER A 53 4.39 -6.54 -0.85
C SER A 53 3.68 -5.97 -2.08
N VAL A 54 4.44 -5.66 -3.15
CA VAL A 54 3.91 -5.03 -4.37
C VAL A 54 4.29 -5.81 -5.64
N TYR A 55 4.40 -7.13 -5.51
CA TYR A 55 4.98 -8.02 -6.52
C TYR A 55 4.26 -8.04 -7.87
N GLY A 56 2.97 -7.69 -7.90
CA GLY A 56 2.14 -7.71 -9.10
C GLY A 56 2.18 -6.43 -9.93
N PHE A 57 2.88 -5.40 -9.46
CA PHE A 57 2.90 -4.08 -10.10
C PHE A 57 4.16 -3.86 -10.93
N SER A 58 4.06 -2.98 -11.93
CA SER A 58 5.23 -2.53 -12.69
C SER A 58 6.11 -1.61 -11.84
N ASN A 59 7.38 -1.38 -12.23
CA ASN A 59 8.24 -0.45 -11.50
C ASN A 59 7.63 0.95 -11.43
N THR A 60 7.05 1.44 -12.53
CA THR A 60 6.35 2.75 -12.56
C THR A 60 5.17 2.80 -11.60
N ASP A 61 4.39 1.72 -11.51
CA ASP A 61 3.29 1.64 -10.54
C ASP A 61 3.80 1.61 -9.09
N VAL A 62 4.90 0.89 -8.83
CA VAL A 62 5.56 0.86 -7.51
C VAL A 62 6.08 2.25 -7.13
N ASP A 63 6.67 2.98 -8.07
CA ASP A 63 7.14 4.35 -7.87
C ASP A 63 5.98 5.29 -7.49
N LYS A 64 4.84 5.23 -8.21
CA LYS A 64 3.64 6.02 -7.87
C LYS A 64 3.15 5.75 -6.46
N LEU A 65 3.10 4.48 -6.07
CA LEU A 65 2.71 4.07 -4.71
C LEU A 65 3.69 4.61 -3.67
N MET A 66 5.00 4.47 -3.91
CA MET A 66 6.03 4.98 -3.00
C MET A 66 5.94 6.51 -2.86
N PHE A 67 5.85 7.25 -3.97
CA PHE A 67 5.72 8.71 -3.94
C PHE A 67 4.44 9.16 -3.23
N THR A 68 3.33 8.45 -3.43
CA THR A 68 2.09 8.72 -2.68
C THR A 68 2.29 8.57 -1.17
N LEU A 69 2.99 7.52 -0.73
CA LEU A 69 3.28 7.32 0.70
C LEU A 69 4.19 8.43 1.26
N GLN A 70 5.18 8.86 0.49
CA GLN A 70 6.10 9.92 0.89
C GLN A 70 5.43 11.29 0.94
N ASP A 71 4.77 11.71 -0.15
CA ASP A 71 4.24 13.07 -0.31
C ASP A 71 2.95 13.28 0.48
N LYS A 72 1.96 12.39 0.32
CA LYS A 72 0.64 12.56 0.95
C LYS A 72 0.63 12.24 2.43
N PHE A 73 1.34 11.19 2.84
CA PHE A 73 1.29 10.67 4.20
C PHE A 73 2.53 11.00 5.02
N ASN A 74 3.52 11.70 4.44
CA ASN A 74 4.79 12.02 5.07
C ASN A 74 5.49 10.78 5.66
N LEU A 75 5.45 9.67 4.92
CA LEU A 75 6.08 8.41 5.32
C LEU A 75 7.41 8.24 4.60
N ARG A 76 8.50 8.22 5.35
CA ARG A 76 9.81 7.83 4.84
C ARG A 76 9.76 6.37 4.43
N CYS A 77 9.91 6.10 3.14
CA CYS A 77 9.95 4.74 2.59
C CYS A 77 10.91 4.62 1.39
N SER A 78 11.29 3.39 1.05
CA SER A 78 12.14 3.04 -0.09
C SER A 78 11.71 1.72 -0.73
N ILE A 79 12.15 1.45 -1.96
CA ILE A 79 11.93 0.17 -2.63
C ILE A 79 13.02 -0.81 -2.22
N HIS A 80 12.62 -1.93 -1.65
CA HIS A 80 13.47 -3.09 -1.36
C HIS A 80 13.09 -4.25 -2.28
N TYR A 81 14.01 -5.18 -2.48
CA TYR A 81 13.74 -6.42 -3.21
C TYR A 81 13.83 -7.62 -2.27
N ASN A 82 13.02 -8.65 -2.52
CA ASN A 82 13.18 -9.94 -1.85
C ASN A 82 14.25 -10.80 -2.56
N LYS A 83 14.48 -12.02 -2.05
CA LYS A 83 15.47 -12.95 -2.62
C LYS A 83 15.14 -13.36 -4.07
N ASP A 84 13.86 -13.34 -4.44
CA ASP A 84 13.36 -13.66 -5.78
C ASP A 84 13.24 -12.41 -6.68
N ASN A 85 13.93 -11.33 -6.31
CA ASN A 85 13.92 -10.05 -7.00
C ASN A 85 12.52 -9.43 -7.19
N LYS A 86 11.61 -9.67 -6.23
CA LYS A 86 10.27 -9.07 -6.20
C LYS A 86 10.26 -7.79 -5.35
N PRO A 87 9.59 -6.70 -5.81
CA PRO A 87 9.62 -5.41 -5.15
C PRO A 87 8.75 -5.36 -3.89
N ARG A 88 9.23 -4.65 -2.87
CA ARG A 88 8.52 -4.33 -1.62
C ARG A 88 8.74 -2.87 -1.30
N ILE A 89 7.72 -2.19 -0.81
CA ILE A 89 7.91 -0.86 -0.22
C ILE A 89 8.27 -1.06 1.25
N TYR A 90 9.41 -0.55 1.68
CA TYR A 90 9.83 -0.54 3.08
C TYR A 90 9.57 0.81 3.71
N ILE A 91 8.69 0.85 4.71
CA ILE A 91 8.45 2.02 5.55
C ILE A 91 9.43 1.95 6.73
N PHE A 92 10.24 3.00 6.86
CA PHE A 92 11.29 3.04 7.87
C PHE A 92 10.75 3.28 9.28
N LYS A 93 11.55 2.90 10.29
CA LYS A 93 11.20 3.04 11.70
C LYS A 93 10.81 4.46 12.08
N GLU A 94 11.44 5.47 11.49
CA GLU A 94 11.22 6.89 11.76
C GLU A 94 9.80 7.34 11.41
N SER A 95 9.08 6.58 10.57
CA SER A 95 7.71 6.87 10.16
C SER A 95 6.68 5.91 10.75
N MET A 96 7.08 4.96 11.60
CA MET A 96 6.15 3.98 12.17
C MET A 96 5.13 4.63 13.12
N ASP A 97 5.52 5.61 13.93
CA ASP A 97 4.57 6.30 14.83
C ASP A 97 3.52 7.09 14.03
N THR A 98 3.96 7.80 12.98
CA THR A 98 3.07 8.49 12.02
C THR A 98 2.14 7.49 11.35
N LEU A 99 2.67 6.37 10.83
CA LEU A 99 1.89 5.33 10.18
C LEU A 99 0.84 4.75 11.12
N ILE A 100 1.25 4.34 12.32
CA ILE A 100 0.35 3.73 13.32
C ILE A 100 -0.76 4.70 13.68
N THR A 101 -0.45 5.97 13.94
CA THR A 101 -1.45 7.00 14.25
C THR A 101 -2.47 7.13 13.12
N LEU A 102 -2.00 7.10 11.87
CA LEU A 102 -2.82 7.24 10.67
C LEU A 102 -3.77 6.05 10.45
N VAL A 103 -3.28 4.82 10.62
CA VAL A 103 -3.99 3.61 10.16
C VAL A 103 -4.68 2.83 11.27
N LYS A 104 -4.17 2.88 12.52
CA LYS A 104 -4.67 2.08 13.66
C LYS A 104 -6.18 2.21 13.89
N PRO A 105 -6.84 3.38 13.73
CA PRO A 105 -8.29 3.49 13.88
C PRO A 105 -9.11 2.59 12.95
N TYR A 106 -8.51 2.08 11.87
CA TYR A 106 -9.16 1.23 10.87
C TYR A 106 -8.68 -0.23 10.88
N PHE A 107 -7.75 -0.58 11.78
CA PHE A 107 -7.26 -1.95 11.94
C PHE A 107 -8.22 -2.78 12.78
N VAL A 108 -8.39 -4.05 12.38
CA VAL A 108 -8.99 -5.06 13.26
C VAL A 108 -7.98 -5.49 14.33
N LYS A 109 -8.48 -5.82 15.52
CA LYS A 109 -7.64 -6.13 16.69
C LYS A 109 -6.68 -7.28 16.39
N GLU A 110 -7.15 -8.27 15.66
CA GLU A 110 -6.45 -9.51 15.32
C GLU A 110 -5.27 -9.28 14.37
N MET A 111 -5.20 -8.13 13.68
CA MET A 111 -4.14 -7.78 12.74
C MET A 111 -3.19 -6.69 13.27
N LEU A 112 -3.37 -6.22 14.50
CA LEU A 112 -2.49 -5.21 15.12
C LEU A 112 -1.03 -5.67 15.23
N TYR A 113 -0.78 -6.98 15.29
CA TYR A 113 0.57 -7.54 15.28
C TYR A 113 1.38 -7.15 14.04
N LYS A 114 0.72 -6.84 12.90
CA LYS A 114 1.38 -6.35 11.68
C LYS A 114 2.00 -4.96 11.87
N LEU A 115 1.45 -4.16 12.77
CA LEU A 115 2.01 -2.87 13.20
C LEU A 115 3.01 -3.02 14.37
N GLY A 116 3.19 -4.24 14.88
CA GLY A 116 4.00 -4.50 16.08
C GLY A 116 3.32 -4.12 17.39
N LEU A 117 1.99 -4.03 17.40
CA LEU A 117 1.15 -3.75 18.56
C LEU A 117 0.49 -5.01 19.11
#